data_AF-A0A497HXB5-F1
#
_entry.id   AF-A0A497HXB5-F1
#
_cell.length_a   1.000
_cell.length_b   1.000
_cell.length_c   1.000
_cell.angle_alpha   90.00
_cell.angle_beta   90.00
_cell.angle_gamma   90.00
#
_symmetry.space_group_name_H-M   'P 1'
#
loop_
_entity.id
_entity.type
_entity.pdbx_description
1 polymer ?
#
loop_
_entity_poly.entity_id
_entity_poly.type
_entity_poly.pdbx_seq_one_letter_code
_entity_poly.pdbx_strand_id
1 'polypeptide(L)' 'MKILITGAGGYIGSRVCYELMKDHDIIPIDNFYSSQTDKINGNKILNVDIRNREA' A
#
# COMPACT_ATOMS: atom_id res chain seq x y z
N MET A 1 -10.97 1.93 11.17
CA MET A 1 -10.49 3.29 10.81
C MET A 1 -10.03 3.28 9.36
N LYS A 2 -9.94 4.45 8.71
CA LYS A 2 -9.35 4.58 7.37
C LYS A 2 -7.88 4.95 7.48
N ILE A 3 -6.98 4.14 6.93
CA ILE A 3 -5.53 4.29 7.10
C ILE A 3 -4.84 4.21 5.75
N LEU A 4 -3.98 5.18 5.45
CA LEU A 4 -3.11 5.16 4.28
C LEU A 4 -1.74 4.59 4.65
N ILE A 5 -1.22 3.67 3.85
CA ILE A 5 0.08 3.04 4.07
C ILE A 5 0.95 3.24 2.83
N THR A 6 2.10 3.88 2.99
CA THR A 6 3.12 4.07 1.95
C THR A 6 4.05 2.88 1.86
N GLY A 7 4.65 2.63 0.68
CA GLY A 7 5.56 1.51 0.47
C GLY A 7 4.85 0.16 0.60
N ALA A 8 3.55 0.14 0.29
CA ALA A 8 2.69 -1.02 0.49
C ALA A 8 3.11 -2.23 -0.35
N GLY A 9 3.81 -2.03 -1.48
CA GLY A 9 4.30 -3.11 -2.33
C GLY A 9 5.62 -3.71 -1.83
N GLY A 10 6.25 -3.13 -0.81
CA GLY A 10 7.48 -3.62 -0.22
C GLY A 10 7.27 -4.82 0.73
N TYR A 11 8.38 -5.46 1.12
CA TYR A 11 8.37 -6.65 2.00
C TYR A 11 7.64 -6.40 3.33
N ILE A 12 7.94 -5.28 4.00
CA ILE A 12 7.31 -4.94 5.28
C ILE A 12 5.91 -4.34 5.05
N GLY A 13 5.78 -3.38 4.13
CA GLY A 13 4.53 -2.66 3.89
C GLY A 13 3.39 -3.58 3.49
N SER A 14 3.66 -4.59 2.66
CA SER A 14 2.65 -5.56 2.24
C SER A 14 2.13 -6.41 3.39
N ARG A 15 3.00 -6.80 4.33
CA ARG A 15 2.58 -7.56 5.52
C ARG A 15 1.81 -6.71 6.51
N VAL A 16 2.23 -5.46 6.74
CA VAL A 16 1.49 -4.52 7.59
C VAL A 16 0.10 -4.27 7.03
N CYS A 17 -0.02 -4.02 5.72
CA CYS A 17 -1.32 -3.88 5.05
C CYS A 17 -2.19 -5.13 5.25
N TYR A 18 -1.64 -6.33 4.99
CA TYR A 18 -2.38 -7.59 5.13
C TYR A 18 -2.96 -7.78 6.53
N GLU A 19 -2.18 -7.48 7.58
CA GLU A 19 -2.65 -7.60 8.96
C GLU A 19 -3.70 -6.54 9.31
N LEU A 20 -3.48 -5.27 8.94
CA LEU A 20 -4.40 -4.19 9.29
C LEU A 20 -5.71 -4.20 8.48
N MET A 21 -5.71 -4.79 7.27
CA MET A 21 -6.92 -4.98 6.46
C MET A 21 -7.98 -5.86 7.13
N LYS A 22 -7.64 -6.61 8.19
CA LYS A 22 -8.59 -7.45 8.92
C LYS A 22 -9.62 -6.64 9.69
N ASP A 23 -9.21 -5.48 10.21
CA ASP A 23 -10.02 -4.67 11.13
C ASP A 23 -10.16 -3.20 10.67
N HIS A 24 -9.49 -2.81 9.59
CA HIS A 24 -9.41 -1.44 9.10
C HIS A 24 -9.56 -1.34 7.58
N ASP A 25 -10.03 -0.16 7.13
CA ASP A 25 -10.08 0.20 5.71
C ASP A 25 -8.71 0.76 5.31
N ILE A 26 -7.96 -0.02 4.54
CA ILE A 26 -6.58 0.29 4.16
C ILE A 26 -6.54 0.86 2.74
N ILE A 27 -5.84 1.98 2.59
CA ILE A 27 -5.48 2.57 1.31
C ILE A 27 -3.98 2.29 1.07
N PRO A 28 -3.63 1.19 0.39
CA PRO A 28 -2.24 0.86 0.11
C PRO A 28 -1.73 1.71 -1.06
N ILE A 29 -0.62 2.41 -0.87
CA ILE A 29 0.05 3.17 -1.93
C ILE A 29 1.53 2.80 -2.06
N ASP A 30 2.02 2.80 -3.29
CA ASP A 30 3.42 2.61 -3.63
C ASP A 30 3.72 3.24 -5.01
N ASN A 31 4.95 3.64 -5.27
CA ASN A 31 5.39 4.11 -6.58
C ASN A 31 6.00 2.98 -7.44
N PHE A 32 6.04 1.76 -6.91
CA PHE A 32 6.53 0.56 -7.59
C PHE A 32 8.01 0.57 -7.95
N TYR A 33 8.83 1.39 -7.29
CA TYR A 33 10.26 1.47 -7.60
C TYR A 33 11.02 0.15 -7.35
N SER A 34 10.70 -0.54 -6.24
CA SER A 34 11.30 -1.82 -5.86
C SER A 34 10.29 -2.79 -5.22
N SER A 35 9.01 -2.63 -5.55
CA SER A 35 7.94 -3.43 -4.99
C SER A 35 8.04 -4.89 -5.42
N GLN A 36 7.62 -5.78 -4.51
CA GLN A 36 7.58 -7.22 -4.73
C GLN A 36 6.18 -7.70 -5.14
N THR A 37 5.16 -6.87 -4.96
CA THR A 37 3.77 -7.16 -5.34
C THR A 37 3.02 -5.89 -5.72
N ASP A 38 2.02 -6.01 -6.58
CA ASP A 38 1.07 -4.96 -6.96
C ASP A 38 -0.31 -5.12 -6.28
N LYS A 39 -0.50 -6.21 -5.54
CA LYS A 39 -1.75 -6.56 -4.86
C LYS A 39 -1.51 -7.18 -3.49
N ILE A 40 -2.43 -6.93 -2.56
CA ILE A 40 -2.42 -7.46 -1.19
C ILE A 40 -3.83 -7.93 -0.87
N ASN A 41 -3.98 -9.23 -0.57
CA ASN A 41 -5.28 -9.84 -0.27
C ASN A 41 -6.37 -9.53 -1.34
N GLY A 42 -5.98 -9.57 -2.62
CA GLY A 42 -6.87 -9.23 -3.75
C GLY A 42 -7.07 -7.72 -3.99
N ASN A 43 -6.69 -6.84 -3.04
CA ASN A 43 -6.77 -5.40 -3.18
C ASN A 43 -5.57 -4.85 -3.96
N LYS A 44 -5.85 -3.96 -4.92
CA LYS A 44 -4.81 -3.30 -5.73
C LYS A 44 -4.09 -2.23 -4.92
N ILE A 45 -2.78 -2.16 -5.08
CA ILE A 45 -1.96 -1.06 -4.56
C ILE A 45 -2.08 0.13 -5.53
N LEU A 46 -2.38 1.31 -5.00
CA LEU A 46 -2.48 2.53 -5.81
C LEU A 46 -1.06 2.99 -6.20
N ASN A 47 -0.88 3.28 -7.49
CA ASN A 47 0.36 3.86 -7.99
C ASN A 47 0.43 5.34 -7.61
N VAL A 48 1.13 5.65 -6.52
CA VAL A 48 1.27 7.02 -6.02
C VAL A 48 2.71 7.23 -5.58
N ASP A 49 3.29 8.33 -6.06
CA ASP A 49 4.58 8.80 -5.58
C ASP A 49 4.39 9.91 -4.55
N ILE A 50 4.79 9.66 -3.31
CA ILE A 50 4.70 10.64 -2.21
C ILE A 50 5.52 11.91 -2.45
N ARG A 51 6.42 11.91 -3.44
CA ARG A 51 7.17 13.10 -3.88
C ARG A 51 6.35 13.98 -4.83
N ASN A 52 5.32 13.42 -5.47
CA ASN A 52 4.40 14.18 -6.31
C ASN A 52 3.26 14.72 -5.45
N ARG A 53 3.27 16.04 -5.21
CA ARG A 53 2.26 16.71 -4.37
C ARG A 53 0.93 16.97 -5.08
N GLU A 54 0.88 16.76 -6.39
CA GLU A 54 -0.30 17.02 -7.23
C GLU A 54 -1.02 15.73 -7.67
N ALA A 55 -0.48 14.56 -7.31
CA ALA A 55 -1.03 13.25 -7.65
C ALA A 55 -2.03 12.71 -6.61
#